data_AF-A0A3B8NJ84-F1
#
_entry.id   AF-A0A3B8NJ84-F1
#
_cell.length_a   1.000
_cell.length_b   1.000
_cell.length_c   1.000
_cell.angle_alpha   90.00
_cell.angle_beta   90.00
_cell.angle_gamma   90.00
#
_symmetry.space_group_name_H-M   'P 1'
#
loop_
_entity.id
_entity.type
_entity.pdbx_description
1 polymer ?
#
loop_
_entity_poly.entity_id
_entity_poly.type
_entity_poly.pdbx_seq_one_letter_code
_entity_poly.pdbx_strand_id
1 'polypeptide(L)'
;MQYFAELNSSKNLGVALAPHHLHRFQDQIPAIIRDLGNANIPFMYFQEHSDGMYKKTSKEIEMRQMPGFGGGLDYKPILRALKDIKYDGYCEIFMHPVPRGIPILPTIEEISKAINKSREYIESSLKEA
;
A
#
# COMPACT_ATOMS: atom_id res chain seq x y z
N MET A 1 7.77 9.21 -12.35
CA MET A 1 6.33 9.27 -12.75
C MET A 1 5.90 10.67 -13.18
N GLN A 2 6.77 11.66 -12.98
CA GLN A 2 6.61 13.05 -13.42
C GLN A 2 5.96 13.25 -14.79
N TYR A 3 6.45 12.59 -15.85
CA TYR A 3 5.88 12.79 -17.20
C TYR A 3 4.40 12.40 -17.31
N PHE A 4 3.94 11.38 -16.58
CA PHE A 4 2.50 11.07 -16.54
C PHE A 4 1.74 12.24 -15.95
N ALA A 5 2.21 12.79 -14.83
CA ALA A 5 1.57 13.91 -14.16
C ALA A 5 1.56 15.20 -15.01
N GLU A 6 2.63 15.47 -15.74
CA GLU A 6 2.77 16.64 -16.62
C GLU A 6 1.89 16.54 -17.87
N LEU A 7 1.74 15.34 -18.42
CA LEU A 7 1.01 15.11 -19.68
C LEU A 7 -0.45 14.74 -19.48
N ASN A 8 -0.87 14.38 -18.26
CA ASN A 8 -2.25 14.04 -17.97
C ASN A 8 -3.14 15.29 -17.99
N SER A 9 -3.92 15.44 -19.07
CA SER A 9 -4.91 16.50 -19.23
C SER A 9 -6.32 16.11 -18.78
N SER A 10 -6.53 14.86 -18.34
CA SER A 10 -7.85 14.33 -17.97
C SER A 10 -8.00 14.21 -16.45
N LYS A 11 -9.01 14.87 -15.89
CA LYS A 11 -9.42 14.71 -14.48
C LYS A 11 -9.99 13.32 -14.15
N ASN A 12 -10.26 12.49 -15.16
CA ASN A 12 -10.82 11.14 -15.02
C ASN A 12 -9.76 10.04 -15.19
N LEU A 13 -8.48 10.41 -15.31
CA LEU A 13 -7.37 9.49 -15.47
C LEU A 13 -6.37 9.72 -14.33
N GLY A 14 -5.89 8.62 -13.75
CA GLY A 14 -4.90 8.66 -12.67
C GLY A 14 -4.23 7.31 -12.45
N VAL A 15 -3.28 7.27 -11.53
CA VAL A 15 -2.49 6.09 -11.18
C VAL A 15 -2.96 5.54 -9.84
N ALA A 16 -3.54 4.34 -9.85
CA ALA A 16 -3.73 3.58 -8.63
C ALA A 16 -2.36 3.08 -8.15
N LEU A 17 -1.83 3.66 -7.08
CA LEU A 17 -0.45 3.42 -6.65
C LEU A 17 -0.42 2.30 -5.61
N ALA A 18 0.42 1.28 -5.85
CA ALA A 18 0.63 0.18 -4.91
C ALA A 18 2.13 -0.02 -4.61
N PRO A 19 2.59 0.29 -3.38
CA PRO A 19 4.00 0.19 -2.99
C PRO A 19 4.67 -1.16 -3.28
N HIS A 20 3.95 -2.28 -3.15
CA HIS A 20 4.53 -3.61 -3.34
C HIS A 20 5.13 -3.83 -4.75
N HIS A 21 4.58 -3.19 -5.78
CA HIS A 21 5.14 -3.26 -7.14
C HIS A 21 6.51 -2.57 -7.24
N LEU A 22 6.80 -1.65 -6.31
CA LEU A 22 8.02 -0.87 -6.22
C LEU A 22 8.95 -1.34 -5.10
N HIS A 23 8.78 -2.55 -4.56
CA HIS A 23 9.55 -3.05 -3.40
C HIS A 23 11.09 -2.99 -3.56
N ARG A 24 11.60 -3.09 -4.80
CA ARG A 24 13.05 -2.94 -5.09
C ARG A 24 13.53 -1.49 -5.14
N PHE A 25 12.60 -0.56 -5.23
CA PHE A 25 12.80 0.89 -5.35
C PHE A 25 12.00 1.62 -4.26
N GLN A 26 11.85 0.99 -3.10
CA GLN A 26 11.01 1.47 -2.00
C GLN A 26 11.43 2.85 -1.49
N ASP A 27 12.73 3.16 -1.58
CA ASP A 27 13.34 4.46 -1.30
C ASP A 27 12.87 5.57 -2.25
N GLN A 28 12.44 5.23 -3.46
CA GLN A 28 11.98 6.19 -4.47
C GLN A 28 10.47 6.48 -4.39
N ILE A 29 9.70 5.67 -3.66
CA ILE A 29 8.24 5.82 -3.54
C ILE A 29 7.83 7.23 -3.08
N PRO A 30 8.47 7.85 -2.06
CA PRO A 30 8.12 9.21 -1.64
C PRO A 30 8.30 10.26 -2.75
N ALA A 31 9.36 10.14 -3.55
CA ALA A 31 9.58 11.05 -4.68
C ALA A 31 8.51 10.83 -5.77
N ILE A 32 8.19 9.58 -6.08
CA ILE A 32 7.13 9.22 -7.04
C ILE A 32 5.77 9.79 -6.62
N ILE A 33 5.42 9.73 -5.33
CA ILE A 33 4.19 10.31 -4.80
C ILE A 33 4.15 11.83 -5.04
N ARG A 34 5.27 12.52 -4.77
CA ARG A 34 5.37 13.98 -4.99
C ARG A 34 5.32 14.35 -6.47
N ASP A 35 5.99 13.59 -7.33
CA ASP A 35 5.95 13.75 -8.79
C ASP A 35 4.51 13.65 -9.33
N LEU A 36 3.74 12.68 -8.82
CA LEU A 36 2.36 12.48 -9.24
C LEU A 36 1.46 13.59 -8.70
N GLY A 37 1.64 13.99 -7.44
CA GLY A 37 0.76 14.95 -6.78
C GLY A 37 -0.64 14.38 -6.54
N ASN A 38 -1.47 15.13 -5.79
CA ASN A 38 -2.80 14.65 -5.39
C ASN A 38 -3.71 14.35 -6.59
N ALA A 39 -3.69 15.21 -7.60
CA ALA A 39 -4.58 15.10 -8.76
C ALA A 39 -4.38 13.82 -9.59
N ASN A 40 -3.20 13.18 -9.52
CA ASN A 40 -2.89 12.00 -10.32
C ASN A 40 -2.92 10.68 -9.54
N ILE A 41 -3.20 10.71 -8.24
CA ILE A 41 -3.33 9.51 -7.41
C ILE A 41 -4.78 9.46 -6.90
N PRO A 42 -5.71 8.80 -7.62
CA PRO A 42 -7.07 8.65 -7.12
C PRO A 42 -7.20 7.56 -6.05
N PHE A 43 -6.21 6.66 -5.95
CA PHE A 43 -6.28 5.47 -5.12
C PHE A 43 -4.88 5.00 -4.68
N MET A 44 -4.74 4.68 -3.38
CA MET A 44 -3.50 4.21 -2.77
C MET A 44 -3.71 2.85 -2.09
N TYR A 45 -2.96 1.84 -2.51
CA TYR A 45 -2.93 0.55 -1.82
C TYR A 45 -1.90 0.55 -0.69
N PHE A 46 -2.27 -0.06 0.43
CA PHE A 46 -1.43 -0.37 1.56
C PHE A 46 -1.21 -1.88 1.59
N GLN A 47 -0.22 -2.30 0.81
CA GLN A 47 0.23 -3.68 0.69
C GLN A 47 1.76 -3.69 0.65
N GLU A 48 2.36 -4.53 1.48
CA GLU A 48 3.79 -4.80 1.52
C GLU A 48 4.15 -5.97 0.59
N HIS A 49 5.43 -6.08 0.24
CA HIS A 49 5.91 -7.20 -0.57
C HIS A 49 6.10 -8.47 0.25
N SER A 50 5.71 -9.61 -0.30
CA SER A 50 5.98 -10.92 0.29
C SER A 50 6.15 -11.98 -0.80
N ASP A 51 7.02 -12.95 -0.53
CA ASP A 51 7.13 -14.18 -1.30
C ASP A 51 5.79 -14.94 -1.43
N GLY A 52 4.92 -14.85 -0.41
CA GLY A 52 3.59 -15.49 -0.41
C GLY A 52 2.59 -14.87 -1.37
N MET A 53 2.97 -13.81 -2.09
CA MET A 53 2.14 -13.17 -3.12
C MET A 53 2.01 -14.02 -4.39
N TYR A 54 3.06 -14.79 -4.72
CA TYR A 54 3.23 -15.48 -6.00
C TYR A 54 3.26 -17.00 -5.89
N LYS A 55 3.73 -17.53 -4.75
CA LYS A 55 3.88 -18.98 -4.51
C LYS A 55 3.19 -19.36 -3.21
N LYS A 56 2.73 -20.61 -3.12
CA LYS A 56 2.17 -21.13 -1.88
C LYS A 56 3.28 -21.18 -0.81
N THR A 57 3.08 -20.45 0.28
CA THR A 57 4.01 -20.40 1.42
C THR A 57 3.27 -20.69 2.72
N SER A 58 3.96 -20.59 3.86
CA SER A 58 3.28 -20.53 5.16
C SER A 58 2.36 -19.31 5.21
N LYS A 59 1.31 -19.40 6.03
CA LYS A 59 0.39 -18.28 6.27
C LYS A 59 1.13 -17.07 6.85
N GLU A 60 2.09 -17.30 7.73
CA GLU A 60 2.90 -16.22 8.30
C GLU A 60 3.63 -15.42 7.22
N ILE A 61 4.29 -16.09 6.26
CA ILE A 61 4.98 -15.42 5.15
C ILE A 61 3.95 -14.70 4.27
N GLU A 62 2.84 -15.33 3.93
CA GLU A 62 1.79 -14.73 3.11
C GLU A 62 1.20 -13.47 3.74
N MET A 63 0.99 -13.47 5.06
CA MET A 63 0.47 -12.34 5.82
C MET A 63 1.42 -11.16 5.90
N ARG A 64 2.73 -11.31 5.58
CA ARG A 64 3.68 -10.18 5.49
C ARG A 64 3.28 -9.14 4.44
N GLN A 65 2.33 -9.45 3.56
CA GLN A 65 1.69 -8.46 2.67
C GLN A 65 0.91 -7.39 3.43
N MET A 66 0.38 -7.71 4.61
CA MET A 66 -0.43 -6.80 5.39
C MET A 66 0.48 -5.82 6.15
N PRO A 67 0.14 -4.51 6.19
CA PRO A 67 0.87 -3.53 6.97
C PRO A 67 1.08 -3.97 8.43
N GLY A 68 2.32 -3.96 8.91
CA GLY A 68 2.62 -4.32 10.31
C GLY A 68 2.66 -5.82 10.60
N PHE A 69 2.71 -6.66 9.56
CA PHE A 69 2.97 -8.11 9.65
C PHE A 69 4.41 -8.49 9.24
N GLY A 70 5.29 -7.51 9.03
CA GLY A 70 6.73 -7.75 8.81
C GLY A 70 7.14 -7.97 7.35
N GLY A 71 6.48 -7.30 6.40
CA GLY A 71 6.93 -7.22 5.00
C GLY A 71 8.10 -6.25 4.78
N GLY A 72 8.35 -5.36 5.75
CA GLY A 72 9.54 -4.50 5.83
C GLY A 72 9.40 -3.13 5.17
N LEU A 73 8.20 -2.72 4.75
CA LEU A 73 7.99 -1.38 4.19
C LEU A 73 7.93 -0.32 5.31
N ASP A 74 8.80 0.70 5.25
CA ASP A 74 8.67 1.87 6.12
C ASP A 74 7.62 2.83 5.56
N TYR A 75 6.47 2.92 6.23
CA TYR A 75 5.37 3.79 5.82
C TYR A 75 5.60 5.26 6.15
N LYS A 76 6.48 5.62 7.10
CA LYS A 76 6.67 7.02 7.52
C LYS A 76 7.01 7.95 6.36
N PRO A 77 8.02 7.66 5.50
CA PRO A 77 8.34 8.54 4.38
C PRO A 77 7.24 8.57 3.30
N ILE A 78 6.47 7.49 3.13
CA ILE A 78 5.32 7.44 2.21
C ILE A 78 4.20 8.34 2.73
N LEU A 79 3.83 8.21 4.01
CA LEU A 79 2.80 9.01 4.65
C LEU A 79 3.17 10.50 4.69
N ARG A 80 4.45 10.84 4.89
CA ARG A 80 4.96 12.21 4.73
C ARG A 80 4.72 12.74 3.32
N ALA A 81 5.08 11.97 2.29
CA ALA A 81 4.87 12.39 0.90
C ALA A 81 3.37 12.57 0.58
N LEU A 82 2.49 11.71 1.10
CA LEU A 82 1.03 11.88 0.97
C LEU A 82 0.54 13.16 1.67
N LYS A 83 1.05 13.48 2.87
CA LYS A 83 0.78 14.77 3.54
C LYS A 83 1.27 15.95 2.72
N ASP A 84 2.48 15.88 2.17
CA ASP A 84 3.10 16.96 1.38
C ASP A 84 2.23 17.36 0.19
N ILE A 85 1.64 16.38 -0.50
CA ILE A 85 0.74 16.61 -1.64
C ILE A 85 -0.71 16.91 -1.22
N LYS A 86 -1.02 16.87 0.08
CA LYS A 86 -2.38 16.99 0.64
C LYS A 86 -3.33 15.94 0.07
N TYR A 87 -2.89 14.68 0.12
CA TYR A 87 -3.64 13.55 -0.42
C TYR A 87 -5.05 13.45 0.17
N ASP A 88 -6.07 13.39 -0.69
CA ASP A 88 -7.48 13.24 -0.32
C ASP A 88 -8.19 12.06 -1.02
N GLY A 89 -7.43 11.24 -1.75
CA GLY A 89 -7.93 10.05 -2.45
C GLY A 89 -8.20 8.86 -1.53
N TYR A 90 -8.72 7.78 -2.12
CA TYR A 90 -9.03 6.56 -1.38
C TYR A 90 -7.78 5.77 -1.00
N CYS A 91 -7.88 5.03 0.11
CA CYS A 91 -6.84 4.12 0.59
C CYS A 91 -7.43 2.73 0.85
N GLU A 92 -6.68 1.68 0.55
CA GLU A 92 -7.12 0.29 0.79
C GLU A 92 -6.00 -0.54 1.42
N ILE A 93 -6.27 -1.14 2.57
CA ILE A 93 -5.41 -2.17 3.15
C ILE A 93 -5.67 -3.47 2.39
N PHE A 94 -4.65 -4.01 1.73
CA PHE A 94 -4.86 -5.07 0.76
C PHE A 94 -3.83 -6.20 0.89
N MET A 95 -4.29 -7.42 0.67
CA MET A 95 -3.45 -8.58 0.37
C MET A 95 -4.26 -9.61 -0.42
N HIS A 96 -3.60 -10.61 -0.98
CA HIS A 96 -4.27 -11.73 -1.62
C HIS A 96 -3.62 -13.08 -1.28
N PRO A 97 -4.40 -14.16 -1.07
CA PRO A 97 -3.84 -15.47 -0.74
C PRO A 97 -3.45 -16.27 -1.98
N VAL A 98 -2.58 -17.26 -1.82
CA VAL A 98 -2.16 -18.21 -2.84
C VAL A 98 -2.48 -19.65 -2.36
N PRO A 99 -3.38 -20.39 -3.03
CA PRO A 99 -4.09 -20.04 -4.27
C PRO A 99 -5.11 -18.91 -4.07
N ARG A 100 -5.48 -18.24 -5.17
CA ARG A 100 -6.53 -17.21 -5.19
C ARG A 100 -7.91 -17.84 -4.99
N GLY A 101 -8.90 -17.03 -4.61
CA GLY A 101 -10.29 -17.47 -4.44
C GLY A 101 -10.63 -18.04 -3.06
N ILE A 102 -9.72 -17.91 -2.10
CA ILE A 102 -9.94 -18.26 -0.69
C ILE A 102 -9.81 -16.99 0.17
N PRO A 103 -10.37 -16.97 1.40
CA PRO A 103 -10.16 -15.87 2.32
C PRO A 103 -8.71 -15.83 2.84
N ILE A 104 -8.28 -14.64 3.27
CA ILE A 104 -6.90 -14.44 3.79
C ILE A 104 -6.67 -15.15 5.12
N LEU A 105 -7.73 -15.30 5.93
CA LEU A 105 -7.76 -16.01 7.21
C LEU A 105 -9.07 -16.81 7.33
N PRO A 106 -9.15 -17.82 8.22
CA PRO A 106 -10.29 -18.75 8.28
C PRO A 106 -11.63 -18.12 8.63
N THR A 107 -11.65 -17.08 9.48
CA THR A 107 -12.89 -16.48 9.99
C THR A 107 -12.96 -14.97 9.76
N ILE A 108 -14.18 -14.43 9.74
CA ILE A 108 -14.42 -12.98 9.67
C ILE A 108 -13.72 -12.26 10.82
N GLU A 109 -13.79 -12.81 12.04
CA GLU A 109 -13.17 -12.19 13.21
C GLU A 109 -11.64 -12.07 13.06
N GLU A 110 -10.98 -13.12 12.56
CA GLU A 110 -9.54 -13.10 12.30
C GLU A 110 -9.17 -12.11 11.19
N ILE A 111 -9.97 -12.05 10.11
CA ILE A 111 -9.77 -11.09 9.02
C ILE A 111 -9.92 -9.65 9.55
N SER A 112 -10.98 -9.36 10.29
CA SER A 112 -11.22 -8.04 10.87
C SER A 112 -10.11 -7.64 11.83
N LYS A 113 -9.60 -8.56 12.65
CA LYS A 113 -8.44 -8.31 13.52
C LYS A 113 -7.19 -7.97 12.71
N ALA A 114 -6.93 -8.68 11.61
CA ALA A 114 -5.76 -8.41 10.77
C ALA A 114 -5.84 -7.05 10.06
N ILE A 115 -7.01 -6.68 9.54
CA ILE A 115 -7.24 -5.37 8.93
C ILE A 115 -7.07 -4.26 9.97
N ASN A 116 -7.68 -4.39 11.15
CA ASN A 116 -7.58 -3.38 12.20
C ASN A 116 -6.16 -3.22 12.74
N LYS A 117 -5.41 -4.31 12.90
CA LYS A 117 -3.98 -4.25 13.24
C LYS A 117 -3.18 -3.46 12.21
N SER A 118 -3.46 -3.67 10.92
CA SER A 118 -2.80 -2.95 9.83
C SER A 118 -3.14 -1.46 9.84
N ARG A 119 -4.43 -1.13 10.08
CA ARG A 119 -4.89 0.25 10.25
C ARG A 119 -4.18 0.93 11.42
N GLU A 120 -4.14 0.29 12.59
CA GLU A 120 -3.46 0.83 13.78
C GLU A 120 -1.96 1.07 13.54
N TYR A 121 -1.29 0.15 12.82
CA TYR A 121 0.11 0.31 12.43
C TYR A 121 0.33 1.53 11.52
N ILE A 122 -0.54 1.73 10.52
CA ILE A 122 -0.50 2.90 9.63
C ILE A 122 -0.78 4.18 10.42
N GLU A 123 -1.79 4.20 11.29
CA GLU A 123 -2.15 5.36 12.12
C GLU A 123 -1.02 5.73 13.09
N SER A 124 -0.34 4.75 13.69
CA SER A 124 0.84 4.99 14.52
C SER A 124 1.97 5.59 13.67
N SER A 125 2.23 5.02 12.50
CA SER A 125 3.23 5.53 11.57
C SER A 125 2.91 6.96 11.13
N LEU A 126 1.63 7.31 10.96
CA LEU A 126 1.16 8.63 10.57
C LEU A 126 1.38 9.71 11.65
N LYS A 127 1.30 9.33 12.93
CA LYS A 127 1.60 10.22 14.06
C LYS A 127 3.08 10.56 14.15
N GLU A 128 3.93 9.65 13.70
CA GLU A 128 5.39 9.79 13.67
C GLU A 128 5.92 10.35 12.33
N ALA A 129 5.04 10.41 11.32
CA ALA A 129 5.30 10.93 9.98
C ALA A 129 5.23 12.46 9.95
#